data_AF-A0A098QTN8-F1
#
_entry.id   AF-A0A098QTN8-F1
#
_cell.length_a   1.000
_cell.length_b   1.000
_cell.length_c   1.000
_cell.angle_alpha   90.00
_cell.angle_beta   90.00
_cell.angle_gamma   90.00
#
_symmetry.space_group_name_H-M   'P 1'
#
loop_
_entity.id
_entity.type
_entity.pdbx_description
1 polymer ?
#
loop_
_entity_poly.entity_id
_entity_poly.type
_entity_poly.pdbx_seq_one_letter_code
_entity_poly.pdbx_strand_id
1 'polypeptide(L)'
;MSHILFFLYILLLAGGTAGVASLAILHYRLRHRLSGLFLFVNTCLVGALFLSLVSYYLKSLIVYPADLRGLFGGISYLLGILVYGGTAVALLPLPGTQRAGLIGFTGLVILAMGIQFGFLVTESVRAMEVMRLPLMGVISGYLAYLGWTMIRVRVVPASETLDWLVTALGWVTLVFALGSAGYYLAARFLPVLAGLEISLDYIVALAWSGVSVAAFLRYLRLPQAVWAEEEISPAFIKQYGITARELDVIRQVSRGLSNKQIAQELGVSFTTIRTHLYNIFQKTGVQSRVELLRCISGYRE
;
A
#
# COMPACT_ATOMS: atom_id res chain seq x y z
N MET A 1 -19.11 27.06 8.48
CA MET A 1 -18.72 25.66 8.21
C MET A 1 -18.12 25.44 6.82
N SER A 2 -18.55 26.17 5.78
CA SER A 2 -18.08 25.99 4.38
C SER A 2 -16.56 26.17 4.18
N HIS A 3 -15.93 27.17 4.80
CA HIS A 3 -14.49 27.41 4.66
C HIS A 3 -13.62 26.32 5.31
N ILE A 4 -14.08 25.72 6.41
CA ILE A 4 -13.35 24.63 7.10
C ILE A 4 -13.37 23.36 6.25
N LEU A 5 -14.53 23.01 5.69
CA LEU A 5 -14.66 21.87 4.77
C LEU A 5 -13.79 22.07 3.53
N PHE A 6 -13.83 23.26 2.93
CA PHE A 6 -12.99 23.58 1.78
C PHE A 6 -11.49 23.45 2.09
N PHE A 7 -11.04 24.01 3.21
CA PHE A 7 -9.65 23.85 3.67
C PHE A 7 -9.28 22.38 3.88
N LEU A 8 -10.17 21.59 4.49
CA LEU A 8 -9.98 20.15 4.68
C LEU A 8 -9.80 19.43 3.33
N TYR A 9 -10.65 19.72 2.33
CA TYR A 9 -10.53 19.13 1.00
C TYR A 9 -9.23 19.49 0.28
N ILE A 10 -8.75 20.73 0.41
CA ILE A 10 -7.44 21.12 -0.14
C ILE A 10 -6.33 20.32 0.53
N LEU A 11 -6.37 20.20 1.85
CA LEU A 11 -5.37 19.45 2.61
C LEU A 11 -5.38 17.96 2.24
N LEU A 12 -6.57 17.38 2.07
CA LEU A 12 -6.77 16.02 1.59
C LEU A 12 -6.21 15.82 0.18
N LEU A 13 -6.46 16.77 -0.73
CA LEU A 13 -5.97 16.71 -2.10
C LEU A 13 -4.44 16.83 -2.15
N ALA A 14 -3.85 17.75 -1.38
CA ALA A 14 -2.40 17.93 -1.29
C ALA A 14 -1.70 16.70 -0.69
N GLY A 15 -2.28 16.10 0.36
CA GLY A 15 -1.80 14.84 0.92
C GLY A 15 -1.90 13.69 -0.09
N GLY A 16 -3.01 13.62 -0.80
CA GLY A 16 -3.28 12.67 -1.88
C GLY A 16 -2.23 12.69 -2.99
N THR A 17 -1.96 13.87 -3.55
CA THR A 17 -0.99 14.05 -4.64
C THR A 17 0.44 13.72 -4.21
N ALA A 18 0.82 14.05 -2.97
CA ALA A 18 2.11 13.65 -2.39
C ALA A 18 2.25 12.12 -2.31
N GLY A 19 1.17 11.43 -1.92
CA GLY A 19 1.11 9.96 -1.92
C GLY A 19 1.29 9.36 -3.31
N VAL A 20 0.61 9.91 -4.32
CA VAL A 20 0.74 9.48 -5.73
C VAL A 20 2.18 9.68 -6.23
N ALA A 21 2.77 10.86 -6.00
CA ALA A 21 4.15 11.13 -6.39
C ALA A 21 5.15 10.17 -5.73
N SER A 22 4.97 9.90 -4.43
CA SER A 22 5.80 8.95 -3.68
C SER A 22 5.74 7.54 -4.26
N LEU A 23 4.53 7.05 -4.58
CA LEU A 23 4.34 5.74 -5.20
C LEU A 23 4.85 5.70 -6.64
N ALA A 24 4.77 6.80 -7.39
CA ALA A 24 5.30 6.86 -8.75
C ALA A 24 6.83 6.69 -8.75
N ILE A 25 7.51 7.38 -7.83
CA ILE A 25 8.97 7.25 -7.65
C ILE A 25 9.30 5.83 -7.19
N LEU A 26 8.59 5.31 -6.19
CA LEU A 26 8.81 3.95 -5.68
C LEU A 26 8.56 2.89 -6.76
N HIS A 27 7.54 3.08 -7.60
CA HIS A 27 7.25 2.20 -8.72
C HIS A 27 8.35 2.22 -9.78
N TYR A 28 8.81 3.42 -10.15
CA TYR A 28 9.92 3.58 -11.09
C TYR A 28 11.21 2.89 -10.60
N ARG A 29 11.49 2.95 -9.29
CA ARG A 29 12.68 2.37 -8.65
C ARG A 29 12.59 0.87 -8.44
N LEU A 30 11.47 0.37 -7.91
CA LEU A 30 11.30 -1.04 -7.59
C LEU A 30 10.89 -1.88 -8.81
N ARG A 31 10.28 -1.27 -9.82
CA ARG A 31 9.68 -1.91 -11.01
C ARG A 31 8.79 -3.12 -10.70
N HIS A 32 8.25 -3.17 -9.48
CA HIS A 32 7.41 -4.27 -9.03
C HIS A 32 5.95 -4.03 -9.40
N ARG A 33 5.23 -5.09 -9.76
CA ARG A 33 3.82 -4.99 -10.19
C ARG A 33 2.92 -4.41 -9.10
N LEU A 34 3.21 -4.70 -7.82
CA LEU A 34 2.43 -4.17 -6.68
C LEU A 34 2.53 -2.66 -6.51
N SER A 35 3.72 -2.07 -6.66
CA SER A 35 3.86 -0.62 -6.51
C SER A 35 3.08 0.13 -7.59
N GLY A 36 2.98 -0.45 -8.80
CA GLY A 36 2.13 0.08 -9.87
C GLY A 36 0.64 -0.02 -9.55
N LEU A 37 0.21 -1.12 -8.91
CA LEU A 37 -1.18 -1.25 -8.46
C LEU A 37 -1.51 -0.23 -7.37
N PHE A 38 -0.67 -0.09 -6.34
CA PHE A 38 -0.92 0.90 -5.29
C PHE A 38 -0.94 2.32 -5.86
N LEU A 39 -0.06 2.63 -6.82
CA LEU A 39 -0.07 3.90 -7.53
C LEU A 39 -1.41 4.14 -8.23
N PHE A 40 -1.89 3.15 -8.99
CA PHE A 40 -3.17 3.22 -9.69
C PHE A 40 -4.33 3.46 -8.72
N VAL A 41 -4.39 2.67 -7.65
CA VAL A 41 -5.44 2.76 -6.63
C VAL A 41 -5.44 4.15 -5.98
N ASN A 42 -4.26 4.62 -5.57
CA ASN A 42 -4.15 5.94 -4.95
C ASN A 42 -4.52 7.06 -5.93
N THR A 43 -4.16 6.92 -7.22
CA THR A 43 -4.54 7.89 -8.26
C THR A 43 -6.07 7.95 -8.43
N CYS A 44 -6.76 6.80 -8.45
CA CYS A 44 -8.22 6.77 -8.52
C CYS A 44 -8.88 7.40 -7.29
N LEU A 45 -8.34 7.15 -6.09
CA LEU A 45 -8.84 7.77 -4.84
C LEU A 45 -8.69 9.29 -4.87
N VAL A 46 -7.54 9.80 -5.31
CA VAL A 46 -7.28 11.24 -5.46
C VAL A 46 -8.18 11.86 -6.55
N GLY A 47 -8.42 11.15 -7.65
CA GLY A 47 -9.37 11.57 -8.69
C GLY A 47 -10.80 11.70 -8.15
N ALA A 48 -11.26 10.72 -7.36
CA ALA A 48 -12.59 10.76 -6.73
C ALA A 48 -12.71 11.90 -5.70
N LEU A 49 -11.65 12.14 -4.91
CA LEU A 49 -11.55 13.30 -4.01
C LEU A 49 -11.68 14.62 -4.77
N PHE A 50 -10.97 14.76 -5.89
CA PHE A 50 -11.00 15.97 -6.71
C PHE A 50 -12.41 16.21 -7.28
N LEU A 51 -13.06 15.19 -7.84
CA LEU A 51 -14.43 15.29 -8.36
C LEU A 51 -15.42 15.68 -7.27
N SER A 52 -15.24 15.14 -6.06
CA SER A 52 -16.06 15.50 -4.89
C SER A 52 -15.89 16.96 -4.51
N LEU A 53 -14.65 17.47 -4.48
CA LEU A 53 -14.35 18.87 -4.21
C LEU A 53 -14.95 19.81 -5.26
N VAL A 54 -14.84 19.46 -6.55
CA VAL A 54 -15.45 20.22 -7.64
C VAL A 54 -16.97 20.25 -7.49
N SER A 55 -17.60 19.10 -7.20
CA SER A 55 -19.04 19.02 -6.94
C SER A 55 -19.48 19.89 -5.78
N TYR A 56 -18.73 19.87 -4.66
CA TYR A 56 -18.98 20.71 -3.49
C TYR A 56 -18.89 22.20 -3.83
N TYR A 57 -17.84 22.61 -4.55
CA TYR A 57 -17.62 24.00 -4.93
C TYR A 57 -18.69 24.52 -5.88
N LEU A 58 -19.07 23.74 -6.89
CA LEU A 58 -20.15 24.10 -7.82
C LEU A 58 -21.50 24.27 -7.10
N LYS A 59 -21.82 23.41 -6.12
CA LYS A 59 -23.01 23.54 -5.29
C LYS A 59 -23.03 24.84 -4.47
N SER A 60 -21.86 25.35 -4.08
CA SER A 60 -21.74 26.57 -3.26
C SER A 60 -21.82 27.88 -4.06
N LEU A 61 -21.56 27.84 -5.38
CA LEU A 61 -21.49 29.03 -6.23
C LEU A 61 -22.69 29.22 -7.14
N ILE A 62 -23.36 28.13 -7.56
CA ILE A 62 -24.46 28.16 -8.54
C ILE A 62 -25.53 27.17 -8.07
N VAL A 63 -26.82 27.51 -8.24
CA VAL A 63 -27.90 26.50 -8.20
C VAL A 63 -27.68 25.55 -9.37
N TYR A 64 -26.94 24.48 -9.12
CA TYR A 64 -26.42 23.62 -10.18
C TYR A 64 -27.47 22.59 -10.63
N PRO A 65 -27.63 22.34 -11.95
CA PRO A 65 -28.63 21.42 -12.49
C PRO A 65 -28.52 20.01 -11.89
N ALA A 66 -29.65 19.33 -11.74
CA ALA A 66 -29.69 17.97 -11.18
C ALA A 66 -28.86 16.97 -12.01
N ASP A 67 -28.88 17.11 -13.34
CA ASP A 67 -28.20 16.20 -14.28
C ASP A 67 -26.69 16.10 -14.03
N LEU A 68 -26.05 17.23 -13.75
CA LEU A 68 -24.62 17.27 -13.55
C LEU A 68 -24.21 16.84 -12.13
N ARG A 69 -25.10 16.98 -11.12
CA ARG A 69 -24.91 16.34 -9.80
C ARG A 69 -24.90 14.81 -9.94
N GLY A 70 -25.84 14.27 -10.71
CA GLY A 70 -25.89 12.84 -11.04
C GLY A 70 -24.62 12.37 -11.76
N LEU A 71 -24.09 13.17 -12.69
CA LEU A 71 -22.85 12.88 -13.41
C LEU A 71 -21.64 12.75 -12.47
N PHE A 72 -21.35 13.76 -11.64
CA PHE A 72 -20.20 13.72 -10.72
C PHE A 72 -20.32 12.60 -9.69
N GLY A 73 -21.52 12.42 -9.12
CA GLY A 73 -21.80 11.29 -8.24
C GLY A 73 -21.57 9.95 -8.92
N GLY A 74 -22.06 9.79 -10.15
CA GLY A 74 -21.89 8.57 -10.94
C GLY A 74 -20.43 8.26 -11.26
N ILE A 75 -19.65 9.26 -11.69
CA ILE A 75 -18.21 9.07 -11.95
C ILE A 75 -17.47 8.68 -10.67
N SER A 76 -17.80 9.31 -9.52
CA SER A 76 -17.20 8.94 -8.24
C SER A 76 -17.52 7.49 -7.84
N TYR A 77 -18.75 7.03 -8.07
CA TYR A 77 -19.15 5.64 -7.84
C TYR A 77 -18.44 4.66 -8.78
N LEU A 78 -18.31 5.00 -10.07
CA LEU A 78 -17.57 4.19 -11.04
C LEU A 78 -16.09 4.06 -10.67
N LEU A 79 -15.47 5.15 -10.20
CA LEU A 79 -14.11 5.11 -9.67
C LEU A 79 -14.02 4.22 -8.42
N GLY A 80 -15.03 4.28 -7.53
CA GLY A 80 -15.13 3.37 -6.39
C GLY A 80 -15.20 1.90 -6.81
N ILE A 81 -16.07 1.56 -7.78
CA ILE A 81 -16.17 0.20 -8.34
C ILE A 81 -14.84 -0.24 -8.94
N LEU A 82 -14.13 0.65 -9.63
CA LEU A 82 -12.85 0.35 -10.25
C LEU A 82 -11.72 0.21 -9.22
N VAL A 83 -11.75 0.98 -8.13
CA VAL A 83 -10.86 0.80 -6.97
C VAL A 83 -11.15 -0.54 -6.31
N TYR A 84 -12.37 -0.80 -5.85
CA TYR A 84 -12.71 -2.00 -5.11
C TYR A 84 -12.65 -3.28 -5.97
N GLY A 85 -13.00 -3.18 -7.26
CA GLY A 85 -12.89 -4.26 -8.24
C GLY A 85 -11.46 -4.50 -8.73
N GLY A 86 -10.63 -3.45 -8.80
CA GLY A 86 -9.24 -3.51 -9.26
C GLY A 86 -8.24 -3.91 -8.17
N THR A 87 -8.44 -3.49 -6.91
CA THR A 87 -7.56 -3.79 -5.77
C THR A 87 -7.57 -5.26 -5.39
N ALA A 88 -8.72 -5.92 -5.54
CA ALA A 88 -8.96 -7.23 -4.95
C ALA A 88 -8.46 -8.39 -5.81
N VAL A 89 -8.51 -8.24 -7.14
CA VAL A 89 -8.42 -9.39 -8.07
C VAL A 89 -7.04 -9.51 -8.70
N ALA A 90 -6.22 -8.46 -8.69
CA ALA A 90 -5.01 -8.45 -9.50
C ALA A 90 -3.77 -9.16 -8.89
N LEU A 91 -3.50 -9.10 -7.58
CA LEU A 91 -2.09 -8.94 -7.18
C LEU A 91 -1.73 -9.23 -5.71
N LEU A 92 -2.16 -10.33 -5.11
CA LEU A 92 -1.44 -10.86 -3.93
C LEU A 92 -1.08 -12.31 -4.22
N PRO A 93 0.17 -12.77 -3.98
CA PRO A 93 0.57 -14.17 -4.12
C PRO A 93 -0.13 -15.02 -3.05
N LEU A 94 -1.44 -15.19 -3.22
CA LEU A 94 -2.32 -15.89 -2.28
C LEU A 94 -2.45 -17.36 -2.69
N PRO A 95 -2.51 -18.28 -1.71
CA PRO A 95 -2.88 -19.68 -1.96
C PRO A 95 -4.30 -19.77 -2.55
N GLY A 96 -4.54 -20.81 -3.35
CA GLY A 96 -5.73 -20.91 -4.23
C GLY A 96 -7.09 -20.71 -3.54
N THR A 97 -7.25 -21.21 -2.31
CA THR A 97 -8.50 -21.05 -1.53
C THR A 97 -8.74 -19.61 -1.09
N GLN A 98 -7.71 -18.91 -0.62
CA GLN A 98 -7.80 -17.50 -0.22
C GLN A 98 -8.07 -16.60 -1.43
N ARG A 99 -7.47 -16.94 -2.58
CA ARG A 99 -7.68 -16.24 -3.85
C ARG A 99 -9.13 -16.37 -4.34
N ALA A 100 -9.71 -17.57 -4.28
CA ALA A 100 -11.11 -17.79 -4.64
C ALA A 100 -12.07 -17.01 -3.74
N GLY A 101 -11.81 -17.02 -2.42
CA GLY A 101 -12.56 -16.23 -1.45
C GLY A 101 -12.51 -14.73 -1.75
N LEU A 102 -11.32 -14.19 -2.06
CA LEU A 102 -11.15 -12.77 -2.39
C LEU A 102 -11.92 -12.39 -3.67
N ILE A 103 -11.84 -13.21 -4.72
CA ILE A 103 -12.59 -12.98 -5.96
C ILE A 103 -14.10 -12.97 -5.69
N GLY A 104 -14.61 -13.94 -4.94
CA GLY A 104 -16.04 -13.99 -4.59
C GLY A 104 -16.49 -12.76 -3.81
N PHE A 105 -15.70 -12.33 -2.82
CA PHE A 105 -16.03 -11.16 -2.01
C PHE A 105 -15.93 -9.83 -2.80
N THR A 106 -15.02 -9.76 -3.77
CA THR A 106 -14.94 -8.66 -4.73
C THR A 106 -16.22 -8.55 -5.55
N GLY A 107 -16.72 -9.69 -6.07
CA GLY A 107 -17.95 -9.73 -6.84
C GLY A 107 -19.15 -9.20 -6.03
N LEU A 108 -19.22 -9.55 -4.74
CA LEU A 108 -20.26 -9.02 -3.83
C LEU A 108 -20.15 -7.51 -3.63
N VAL A 109 -18.94 -6.96 -3.54
CA VAL A 109 -18.75 -5.50 -3.41
C VAL A 109 -19.12 -4.77 -4.69
N ILE A 110 -18.71 -5.28 -5.86
CA ILE A 110 -19.09 -4.69 -7.15
C ILE A 110 -20.61 -4.67 -7.28
N LEU A 111 -21.27 -5.79 -6.94
CA LEU A 111 -22.73 -5.86 -6.91
C LEU A 111 -23.33 -4.84 -5.94
N ALA A 112 -22.80 -4.76 -4.72
CA ALA A 112 -23.28 -3.83 -3.70
C ALA A 112 -23.15 -2.37 -4.15
N MET A 113 -21.99 -1.99 -4.71
CA MET A 113 -21.74 -0.66 -5.27
C MET A 113 -22.65 -0.37 -6.48
N GLY A 114 -22.90 -1.36 -7.34
CA GLY A 114 -23.81 -1.23 -8.47
C GLY A 114 -25.27 -0.98 -8.03
N ILE A 115 -25.72 -1.65 -6.97
CA ILE A 115 -27.04 -1.42 -6.37
C ILE A 115 -27.13 0.00 -5.80
N GLN A 116 -26.10 0.49 -5.08
CA GLN A 116 -26.07 1.86 -4.59
C GLN A 116 -26.13 2.90 -5.71
N PHE A 117 -25.37 2.67 -6.78
CA PHE A 117 -25.41 3.52 -7.97
C PHE A 117 -26.80 3.53 -8.62
N GLY A 118 -27.46 2.38 -8.74
CA GLY A 118 -28.84 2.29 -9.25
C GLY A 118 -29.84 3.13 -8.45
N PHE A 119 -29.73 3.12 -7.11
CA PHE A 119 -30.58 3.99 -6.27
C PHE A 119 -30.27 5.47 -6.41
N LEU A 120 -28.99 5.83 -6.60
CA LEU A 120 -28.59 7.20 -6.88
C LEU A 120 -29.20 7.72 -8.19
N VAL A 121 -29.17 6.90 -9.25
CA VAL A 121 -29.71 7.26 -10.58
C VAL A 121 -31.24 7.36 -10.58
N THR A 122 -31.90 6.50 -9.82
CA THR A 122 -33.38 6.45 -9.75
C THR A 122 -33.98 7.35 -8.68
N GLU A 123 -33.15 8.16 -8.00
CA GLU A 123 -33.53 9.06 -6.89
C GLU A 123 -34.42 8.39 -5.82
N SER A 124 -34.26 7.07 -5.63
CA SER A 124 -35.12 6.26 -4.76
C SER A 124 -34.69 6.34 -3.31
N VAL A 125 -34.95 7.47 -2.66
CA VAL A 125 -34.48 7.79 -1.28
C VAL A 125 -34.86 6.71 -0.27
N ARG A 126 -36.13 6.27 -0.27
CA ARG A 126 -36.63 5.27 0.69
C ARG A 126 -35.95 3.91 0.53
N ALA A 127 -35.73 3.47 -0.71
CA ALA A 127 -35.04 2.21 -0.99
C ALA A 127 -33.54 2.31 -0.63
N MET A 128 -32.93 3.47 -0.90
CA MET A 128 -31.55 3.75 -0.54
C MET A 128 -31.34 3.71 0.98
N GLU A 129 -32.24 4.27 1.78
CA GLU A 129 -32.16 4.22 3.25
C GLU A 129 -32.23 2.79 3.80
N VAL A 130 -33.16 1.98 3.28
CA VAL A 130 -33.33 0.57 3.70
C VAL A 130 -32.08 -0.26 3.36
N MET A 131 -31.51 -0.04 2.17
CA MET A 131 -30.38 -0.84 1.67
C MET A 131 -29.01 -0.29 2.08
N ARG A 132 -28.92 0.93 2.64
CA ARG A 132 -27.63 1.56 3.00
C ARG A 132 -26.80 0.70 3.95
N LEU A 133 -27.42 0.21 5.02
CA LEU A 133 -26.75 -0.52 6.09
C LEU A 133 -26.20 -1.89 5.65
N PRO A 134 -26.97 -2.77 4.98
CA PRO A 134 -26.43 -4.04 4.49
C PRO A 134 -25.33 -3.83 3.45
N LEU A 135 -25.47 -2.85 2.54
CA LEU A 135 -24.45 -2.57 1.52
C LEU A 135 -23.14 -2.05 2.13
N MET A 136 -23.23 -1.19 3.15
CA MET A 136 -22.06 -0.74 3.92
C MET A 136 -21.41 -1.86 4.74
N GLY A 137 -22.21 -2.80 5.24
CA GLY A 137 -21.71 -4.01 5.88
C GLY A 137 -20.88 -4.89 4.95
N VAL A 138 -21.34 -5.06 3.70
CA VAL A 138 -20.59 -5.79 2.66
C VAL A 138 -19.25 -5.11 2.35
N ILE A 139 -19.26 -3.79 2.14
CA ILE A 139 -18.04 -3.01 1.85
C ILE A 139 -17.06 -3.07 3.03
N SER A 140 -17.53 -2.86 4.26
CA SER A 140 -16.70 -2.90 5.46
C SER A 140 -16.13 -4.30 5.70
N GLY A 141 -16.93 -5.35 5.52
CA GLY A 141 -16.46 -6.74 5.60
C GLY A 141 -15.37 -7.04 4.58
N TYR A 142 -15.55 -6.59 3.33
CA TYR A 142 -14.53 -6.73 2.29
C TYR A 142 -13.22 -6.03 2.65
N LEU A 143 -13.28 -4.79 3.16
CA LEU A 143 -12.08 -4.07 3.57
C LEU A 143 -11.37 -4.75 4.74
N ALA A 144 -12.13 -5.33 5.68
CA ALA A 144 -11.54 -6.11 6.77
C ALA A 144 -10.81 -7.35 6.22
N TYR A 145 -11.42 -8.09 5.30
CA TYR A 145 -10.80 -9.26 4.67
C TYR A 145 -9.55 -8.88 3.83
N LEU A 146 -9.63 -7.79 3.06
CA LEU A 146 -8.50 -7.27 2.29
C LEU A 146 -7.34 -6.84 3.22
N GLY A 147 -7.63 -6.05 4.25
CA GLY A 147 -6.62 -5.62 5.22
C GLY A 147 -5.95 -6.81 5.92
N TRP A 148 -6.75 -7.77 6.37
CA TRP A 148 -6.26 -9.01 6.98
C TRP A 148 -5.35 -9.83 6.06
N THR A 149 -5.73 -9.99 4.79
CA THR A 149 -4.92 -10.72 3.82
C THR A 149 -3.60 -9.99 3.53
N MET A 150 -3.63 -8.67 3.35
CA MET A 150 -2.42 -7.87 3.14
C MET A 150 -1.40 -8.00 4.29
N ILE A 151 -1.86 -8.06 5.54
CA ILE A 151 -0.98 -8.20 6.72
C ILE A 151 -0.27 -9.56 6.77
N ARG A 152 -0.88 -10.60 6.19
CA ARG A 152 -0.37 -11.99 6.25
C ARG A 152 0.43 -12.40 5.03
N VAL A 153 0.32 -11.67 3.93
CA VAL A 153 1.07 -11.95 2.72
C VAL A 153 2.46 -11.36 2.84
N ARG A 154 3.47 -12.23 2.71
CA ARG A 154 4.83 -11.78 2.42
C ARG A 154 5.01 -11.70 0.92
N VAL A 155 5.51 -10.56 0.45
CA VAL A 155 5.80 -10.40 -0.97
C VAL A 155 7.24 -10.86 -1.20
N VAL A 156 7.44 -11.91 -2.00
CA VAL A 156 8.77 -12.45 -2.34
C VAL A 156 8.83 -12.69 -3.86
N PRO A 157 9.89 -12.27 -4.57
CA PRO A 157 11.00 -11.43 -4.12
C PRO A 157 10.60 -9.94 -4.14
N ALA A 158 10.47 -9.31 -2.97
CA ALA A 158 10.24 -7.87 -2.86
C ALA A 158 11.23 -7.21 -1.90
N SER A 159 11.52 -5.92 -2.14
CA SER A 159 12.28 -5.10 -1.19
C SER A 159 11.58 -5.04 0.16
N GLU A 160 12.35 -4.91 1.25
CA GLU A 160 11.82 -4.72 2.60
C GLU A 160 10.84 -3.54 2.69
N THR A 161 11.06 -2.50 1.87
CA THR A 161 10.13 -1.37 1.79
C THR A 161 8.76 -1.79 1.29
N LEU A 162 8.71 -2.65 0.27
CA LEU A 162 7.45 -3.07 -0.33
C LEU A 162 6.68 -4.00 0.61
N ASP A 163 7.35 -4.93 1.28
CA ASP A 163 6.73 -5.78 2.30
C ASP A 163 6.15 -4.94 3.46
N TRP A 164 6.90 -3.94 3.91
CA TRP A 164 6.42 -2.96 4.89
C TRP A 164 5.23 -2.15 4.37
N LEU A 165 5.27 -1.66 3.13
CA LEU A 165 4.19 -0.90 2.50
C LEU A 165 2.89 -1.71 2.47
N VAL A 166 2.96 -2.97 2.01
CA VAL A 166 1.78 -3.86 1.96
C VAL A 166 1.23 -4.07 3.38
N THR A 167 2.09 -4.37 4.35
CA THR A 167 1.66 -4.63 5.72
C THR A 167 1.03 -3.38 6.36
N ALA A 168 1.63 -2.20 6.16
CA ALA A 168 1.14 -0.94 6.70
C ALA A 168 -0.20 -0.54 6.08
N LEU A 169 -0.35 -0.66 4.75
CA LEU A 169 -1.63 -0.44 4.07
C LEU A 169 -2.68 -1.46 4.51
N GLY A 170 -2.29 -2.70 4.78
CA GLY A 170 -3.17 -3.73 5.34
C GLY A 170 -3.76 -3.33 6.69
N TRP A 171 -2.91 -2.84 7.61
CA TRP A 171 -3.37 -2.32 8.91
C TRP A 171 -4.28 -1.12 8.79
N VAL A 172 -3.94 -0.13 7.95
CA VAL A 172 -4.80 1.04 7.70
C VAL A 172 -6.17 0.62 7.19
N THR A 173 -6.21 -0.32 6.25
CA THR A 173 -7.45 -0.83 5.67
C THR A 173 -8.29 -1.58 6.70
N LEU A 174 -7.65 -2.39 7.55
CA LEU A 174 -8.35 -3.14 8.61
C LEU A 174 -8.92 -2.22 9.69
N VAL A 175 -8.13 -1.26 10.18
CA VAL A 175 -8.58 -0.28 11.17
C VAL A 175 -9.74 0.54 10.61
N PHE A 176 -9.65 0.92 9.34
CA PHE A 176 -10.73 1.63 8.69
C PHE A 176 -12.01 0.81 8.59
N ALA A 177 -11.93 -0.46 8.20
CA ALA A 177 -13.10 -1.33 8.12
C ALA A 177 -13.85 -1.45 9.45
N LEU A 178 -13.11 -1.50 10.57
CA LEU A 178 -13.69 -1.49 11.91
C LEU A 178 -14.28 -0.13 12.27
N GLY A 179 -13.56 0.95 11.95
CA GLY A 179 -14.01 2.32 12.18
C GLY A 179 -15.27 2.68 11.39
N SER A 180 -15.36 2.25 10.13
CA SER A 180 -16.54 2.47 9.28
C SER A 180 -17.75 1.72 9.83
N ALA A 181 -17.59 0.42 10.14
CA ALA A 181 -18.65 -0.37 10.75
C ALA A 181 -19.13 0.25 12.08
N GLY A 182 -18.19 0.68 12.93
CA GLY A 182 -18.48 1.34 14.20
C GLY A 182 -19.20 2.68 14.03
N TYR A 183 -18.76 3.53 13.10
CA TYR A 183 -19.41 4.80 12.78
C TYR A 183 -20.85 4.59 12.31
N TYR A 184 -21.09 3.65 11.40
CA TYR A 184 -22.44 3.38 10.91
C TYR A 184 -23.37 2.86 12.00
N LEU A 185 -22.85 2.03 12.91
CA LEU A 185 -23.61 1.56 14.06
C LEU A 185 -23.93 2.72 15.03
N ALA A 186 -22.92 3.54 15.34
CA ALA A 186 -23.04 4.64 16.28
C ALA A 186 -23.94 5.78 15.77
N ALA A 187 -23.88 6.09 14.46
CA ALA A 187 -24.71 7.11 13.82
C ALA A 187 -26.22 6.81 13.91
N ARG A 188 -26.61 5.55 14.18
CA ARG A 188 -28.01 5.18 14.44
C ARG A 188 -28.52 5.69 15.79
N PHE A 189 -27.62 5.83 16.75
CA PHE A 189 -27.97 6.18 18.14
C PHE A 189 -27.54 7.61 18.49
N LEU A 190 -26.57 8.17 17.78
CA LEU A 190 -25.98 9.49 18.04
C LEU A 190 -26.23 10.43 16.84
N PRO A 191 -27.25 11.30 16.88
CA PRO A 191 -27.60 12.22 15.79
C PRO A 191 -26.47 13.19 15.42
N VAL A 192 -25.61 13.54 16.39
CA VAL A 192 -24.41 14.37 16.16
C VAL A 192 -23.47 13.74 15.14
N LEU A 193 -23.32 12.41 15.15
CA LEU A 193 -22.47 11.71 14.19
C LEU A 193 -23.08 11.74 12.78
N ALA A 194 -24.40 11.65 12.67
CA ALA A 194 -25.09 11.72 11.38
C ALA A 194 -24.95 13.08 10.67
N GLY A 195 -24.65 14.15 11.42
CA GLY A 195 -24.43 15.50 10.90
C GLY A 195 -23.01 15.79 10.38
N LEU A 196 -22.06 14.87 10.54
CA LEU A 196 -20.72 15.01 9.97
C LEU A 196 -20.77 14.73 8.46
N GLU A 197 -20.73 15.78 7.64
CA GLU A 197 -20.71 15.69 6.17
C GLU A 197 -19.38 15.12 5.60
N ILE A 198 -18.36 14.88 6.44
CA ILE A 198 -17.08 14.35 5.98
C ILE A 198 -17.24 12.85 5.70
N SER A 199 -17.19 12.46 4.42
CA SER A 199 -17.13 11.05 4.08
C SER A 199 -15.88 10.42 4.68
N LEU A 200 -16.09 9.33 5.42
CA LEU A 200 -15.04 8.48 5.97
C LEU A 200 -14.02 8.03 4.92
N ASP A 201 -14.44 7.91 3.66
CA ASP A 201 -13.60 7.51 2.53
C ASP A 201 -12.41 8.45 2.30
N TYR A 202 -12.58 9.74 2.63
CA TYR A 202 -11.54 10.75 2.45
C TYR A 202 -10.41 10.62 3.48
N ILE A 203 -10.77 10.24 4.71
CA ILE A 203 -9.81 9.97 5.79
C ILE A 203 -8.93 8.77 5.41
N VAL A 204 -9.50 7.77 4.74
CA VAL A 204 -8.75 6.61 4.23
C VAL A 204 -7.78 7.00 3.14
N ALA A 205 -8.24 7.74 2.14
CA ALA A 205 -7.39 8.17 1.05
C ALA A 205 -6.18 8.96 1.56
N LEU A 206 -6.38 9.79 2.60
CA LEU A 206 -5.30 10.48 3.29
C LEU A 206 -4.36 9.52 4.03
N ALA A 207 -4.90 8.57 4.78
CA ALA A 207 -4.09 7.58 5.50
C ALA A 207 -3.25 6.71 4.55
N TRP A 208 -3.85 6.24 3.45
CA TRP A 208 -3.16 5.52 2.37
C TRP A 208 -2.04 6.35 1.74
N SER A 209 -2.30 7.63 1.51
CA SER A 209 -1.29 8.56 0.98
C SER A 209 -0.17 8.83 1.98
N GLY A 210 -0.49 8.95 3.27
CA GLY A 210 0.50 9.07 4.33
C GLY A 210 1.41 7.84 4.43
N VAL A 211 0.85 6.63 4.38
CA VAL A 211 1.63 5.39 4.35
C VAL A 211 2.52 5.32 3.10
N SER A 212 2.01 5.78 1.95
CA SER A 212 2.77 5.84 0.70
C SER A 212 3.99 6.76 0.79
N VAL A 213 3.81 7.95 1.37
CA VAL A 213 4.91 8.89 1.66
C VAL A 213 5.89 8.26 2.65
N ALA A 214 5.39 7.64 3.73
CA ALA A 214 6.23 6.99 4.73
C ALA A 214 7.06 5.84 4.15
N ALA A 215 6.52 5.05 3.22
CA ALA A 215 7.25 4.00 2.51
C ALA A 215 8.37 4.59 1.66
N PHE A 216 8.11 5.70 0.95
CA PHE A 216 9.14 6.41 0.21
C PHE A 216 10.24 6.97 1.12
N LEU A 217 9.89 7.59 2.24
CA LEU A 217 10.88 8.07 3.21
C LEU A 217 11.68 6.92 3.83
N ARG A 218 11.05 5.77 4.09
CA ARG A 218 11.73 4.55 4.52
C ARG A 218 12.72 4.08 3.46
N TYR A 219 12.30 4.05 2.19
CA TYR A 219 13.17 3.70 1.07
C TYR A 219 14.41 4.60 0.99
N LEU A 220 14.26 5.91 1.19
CA LEU A 220 15.39 6.85 1.20
C LEU A 220 16.34 6.66 2.40
N ARG A 221 15.82 6.14 3.53
CA ARG A 221 16.60 5.91 4.75
C ARG A 221 17.28 4.55 4.80
N LEU A 222 16.76 3.57 4.06
CA LEU A 222 17.41 2.27 3.98
C LEU A 222 18.77 2.46 3.30
N PRO A 223 19.87 2.00 3.92
CA PRO A 223 21.12 1.88 3.19
C PRO A 223 20.79 1.09 1.94
N GLN A 224 21.09 1.64 0.77
CA GLN A 224 21.03 0.86 -0.46
C GLN A 224 22.09 -0.24 -0.30
N ALA A 225 21.71 -1.36 0.31
CA ALA A 225 22.38 -2.61 0.04
C ALA A 225 22.35 -2.72 -1.49
N VAL A 226 23.51 -2.94 -2.07
CA VAL A 226 23.72 -2.95 -3.51
C VAL A 226 22.89 -4.12 -4.06
N TRP A 227 21.65 -3.83 -4.47
CA TRP A 227 20.74 -4.80 -5.08
C TRP A 227 20.89 -4.68 -6.59
N ALA A 228 21.94 -5.30 -7.09
CA ALA A 228 21.86 -5.96 -8.37
C ALA A 228 22.30 -7.40 -8.14
N GLU A 229 21.72 -8.33 -8.87
CA GLU A 229 22.33 -9.62 -9.19
C GLU A 229 23.65 -9.42 -9.97
N GLU A 230 24.49 -8.47 -9.59
CA GLU A 230 25.89 -8.50 -9.95
C GLU A 230 26.46 -9.70 -9.20
N GLU A 231 26.63 -10.79 -9.94
CA GLU A 231 27.57 -11.83 -9.54
C GLU A 231 28.81 -11.13 -9.02
N ILE A 232 29.12 -11.35 -7.74
CA ILE A 232 30.33 -10.84 -7.10
C ILE A 232 31.47 -11.08 -8.08
N SER A 233 32.07 -10.00 -8.58
CA SER A 233 32.92 -10.05 -9.77
C SER A 233 33.96 -11.16 -9.63
N PRO A 234 34.16 -12.00 -10.66
CA PRO A 234 35.23 -12.99 -10.66
C PRO A 234 36.60 -12.38 -10.34
N ALA A 235 36.80 -11.10 -10.69
CA ALA A 235 37.99 -10.34 -10.34
C ALA A 235 38.11 -10.14 -8.82
N PHE A 236 37.02 -9.81 -8.12
CA PHE A 236 37.00 -9.68 -6.65
C PHE A 236 37.34 -11.01 -5.97
N ILE A 237 36.69 -12.11 -6.42
CA ILE A 237 36.91 -13.45 -5.88
C ILE A 237 38.39 -13.83 -6.01
N LYS A 238 38.97 -13.60 -7.20
CA LYS A 238 40.37 -13.90 -7.49
C LYS A 238 41.33 -12.98 -6.74
N GLN A 239 41.03 -11.68 -6.66
CA GLN A 239 41.87 -10.69 -6.01
C GLN A 239 42.04 -10.96 -4.52
N TYR A 240 40.96 -11.35 -3.84
CA TYR A 240 40.95 -11.54 -2.38
C TYR A 240 41.00 -13.02 -1.97
N GLY A 241 41.11 -13.96 -2.91
CA GLY A 241 41.19 -15.39 -2.60
C GLY A 241 39.96 -15.91 -1.84
N ILE A 242 38.77 -15.49 -2.26
CA ILE A 242 37.51 -15.84 -1.61
C ILE A 242 37.14 -17.28 -1.96
N THR A 243 36.92 -18.11 -0.93
CA THR A 243 36.49 -19.50 -1.10
C THR A 243 35.00 -19.60 -1.44
N ALA A 244 34.56 -20.75 -1.95
CA ALA A 244 33.13 -20.98 -2.24
C ALA A 244 32.23 -20.77 -1.02
N ARG A 245 32.67 -21.18 0.18
CA ARG A 245 31.90 -20.97 1.41
C ARG A 245 31.89 -19.53 1.88
N GLU A 246 32.99 -18.82 1.75
CA GLU A 246 33.01 -17.38 2.03
C GLU A 246 32.14 -16.61 1.03
N LEU A 247 32.12 -17.03 -0.24
CA LEU A 247 31.25 -16.47 -1.26
C LEU A 247 29.78 -16.65 -0.91
N ASP A 248 29.38 -17.84 -0.46
CA ASP A 248 28.02 -18.10 0.04
C ASP A 248 27.66 -17.13 1.18
N VAL A 249 28.57 -16.95 2.15
CA VAL A 249 28.38 -16.00 3.25
C VAL A 249 28.27 -14.56 2.75
N ILE A 250 29.14 -14.13 1.82
CA ILE A 250 29.11 -12.77 1.25
C ILE A 250 27.79 -12.51 0.51
N ARG A 251 27.27 -13.49 -0.23
CA ARG A 251 25.97 -13.38 -0.92
C ARG A 251 24.82 -13.19 0.08
N GLN A 252 24.85 -13.89 1.20
CA GLN A 252 23.84 -13.68 2.25
C GLN A 252 24.03 -12.34 2.97
N VAL A 253 25.27 -11.87 3.05
CA VAL A 253 25.60 -10.55 3.60
C VAL A 253 25.06 -9.42 2.73
N SER A 254 25.22 -9.51 1.40
CA SER A 254 24.72 -8.53 0.44
C SER A 254 23.19 -8.45 0.41
N ARG A 255 22.51 -9.54 0.77
CA ARG A 255 21.05 -9.57 0.99
C ARG A 255 20.60 -8.94 2.31
N GLY A 256 21.52 -8.45 3.14
CA GLY A 256 21.21 -7.77 4.40
C GLY A 256 20.86 -8.70 5.58
N LEU A 257 21.08 -10.01 5.46
CA LEU A 257 20.67 -10.97 6.50
C LEU A 257 21.56 -10.91 7.76
N SER A 258 20.98 -10.93 8.96
CA SER A 258 21.75 -11.00 10.20
C SER A 258 22.55 -12.31 10.32
N ASN A 259 23.64 -12.33 11.10
CA ASN A 259 24.46 -13.54 11.26
C ASN A 259 23.67 -14.76 11.75
N LYS A 260 22.61 -14.55 12.55
CA LYS A 260 21.69 -15.62 12.98
C LYS A 260 20.86 -16.17 11.82
N GLN A 261 20.35 -15.28 10.95
CA GLN A 261 19.61 -15.68 9.74
C GLN A 261 20.52 -16.40 8.74
N ILE A 262 21.74 -15.90 8.52
CA ILE A 262 22.74 -16.55 7.65
C ILE A 262 23.06 -17.96 8.18
N ALA A 263 23.28 -18.10 9.49
CA ALA A 263 23.55 -19.39 10.13
C ALA A 263 22.40 -20.39 9.89
N GLN A 264 21.15 -19.93 10.06
CA GLN A 264 19.96 -20.74 9.81
C GLN A 264 19.83 -21.14 8.34
N GLU A 265 20.08 -20.22 7.41
CA GLU A 265 19.93 -20.48 5.97
C GLU A 265 21.02 -21.41 5.42
N LEU A 266 22.25 -21.30 5.93
CA LEU A 266 23.38 -22.14 5.52
C LEU A 266 23.49 -23.44 6.35
N GLY A 267 22.63 -23.66 7.35
CA GLY A 267 22.66 -24.85 8.19
C GLY A 267 23.92 -24.96 9.07
N VAL A 268 24.48 -23.84 9.51
CA VAL A 268 25.71 -23.79 10.32
C VAL A 268 25.50 -23.02 11.62
N SER A 269 26.47 -23.09 12.55
CA SER A 269 26.38 -22.36 13.82
C SER A 269 26.59 -20.85 13.63
N PHE A 270 26.03 -20.04 14.53
CA PHE A 270 26.30 -18.59 14.59
C PHE A 270 27.80 -18.28 14.72
N THR A 271 28.53 -19.08 15.50
CA THR A 271 29.98 -18.95 15.69
C THR A 271 30.73 -19.19 14.39
N THR A 272 30.29 -20.17 13.59
CA THR A 272 30.85 -20.48 12.26
C THR A 272 30.72 -19.28 11.32
N ILE A 273 29.56 -18.62 11.28
CA ILE A 273 29.37 -17.40 10.49
C ILE A 273 30.29 -16.27 10.96
N ARG A 274 30.48 -16.11 12.27
CA ARG A 274 31.41 -15.11 12.81
C ARG A 274 32.84 -15.37 12.36
N THR A 275 33.27 -16.63 12.34
CA THR A 275 34.59 -17.03 11.84
C THR A 275 34.73 -16.77 10.34
N HIS A 276 33.73 -17.11 9.52
CA HIS A 276 33.76 -16.79 8.09
C HIS A 276 33.86 -15.29 7.84
N LEU A 277 33.06 -14.47 8.52
CA LEU A 277 33.11 -13.01 8.40
C LEU A 277 34.46 -12.44 8.82
N TYR A 278 35.04 -12.93 9.91
CA TYR A 278 36.37 -12.53 10.35
C TYR A 278 37.42 -12.80 9.26
N ASN A 279 37.42 -14.00 8.67
CA ASN A 279 38.35 -14.35 7.60
C ASN A 279 38.15 -13.50 6.35
N ILE A 280 36.89 -13.22 5.98
CA ILE A 280 36.57 -12.32 4.85
C ILE A 280 37.12 -10.93 5.10
N PHE A 281 36.94 -10.38 6.30
CA PHE A 281 37.45 -9.06 6.67
C PHE A 281 38.98 -9.00 6.61
N GLN A 282 39.66 -10.03 7.12
CA GLN A 282 41.12 -10.14 7.01
C GLN A 282 41.59 -10.20 5.55
N LYS A 283 40.89 -10.94 4.68
CA LYS A 283 41.24 -11.04 3.25
C LYS A 283 41.01 -9.75 2.48
N THR A 284 39.93 -9.04 2.78
CA THR A 284 39.52 -7.83 2.05
C THR A 284 40.10 -6.53 2.61
N GLY A 285 40.67 -6.57 3.83
CA GLY A 285 41.24 -5.42 4.52
C GLY A 285 40.21 -4.46 5.12
N VAL A 286 38.92 -4.85 5.10
CA VAL A 286 37.81 -4.06 5.66
C VAL A 286 37.61 -4.35 7.14
N GLN A 287 37.11 -3.38 7.89
CA GLN A 287 36.88 -3.50 9.34
C GLN A 287 35.41 -3.71 9.69
N SER A 288 34.51 -3.44 8.74
CA SER A 288 33.07 -3.53 8.98
C SER A 288 32.32 -4.21 7.84
N ARG A 289 31.15 -4.74 8.19
CA ARG A 289 30.20 -5.30 7.23
C ARG A 289 29.80 -4.28 6.16
N VAL A 290 29.68 -3.00 6.53
CA VAL A 290 29.31 -1.92 5.62
C VAL A 290 30.43 -1.64 4.63
N GLU A 291 31.69 -1.62 5.09
CA GLU A 291 32.86 -1.50 4.20
C GLU A 291 32.98 -2.69 3.25
N LEU A 292 32.72 -3.92 3.73
CA LEU A 292 32.68 -5.10 2.86
C LEU A 292 31.69 -4.91 1.70
N LEU A 293 30.48 -4.42 2.00
CA LEU A 293 29.46 -4.17 0.97
C LEU A 293 29.92 -3.14 -0.07
N ARG A 294 30.58 -2.06 0.37
CA ARG A 294 31.16 -1.04 -0.54
C ARG A 294 32.28 -1.61 -1.41
N CYS A 295 33.12 -2.46 -0.81
CA CYS A 295 34.25 -3.10 -1.49
C CYS A 295 33.76 -4.03 -2.62
N ILE A 296 32.66 -4.75 -2.39
CA ILE A 296 32.06 -5.65 -3.39
C ILE A 296 31.39 -4.87 -4.52
N SER A 297 30.78 -3.72 -4.24
CA SER A 297 30.03 -2.93 -5.22
C SER A 297 30.88 -2.03 -6.11
N GLY A 298 32.21 -2.20 -6.13
CA GLY A 298 33.11 -1.43 -6.99
C GLY A 298 33.17 0.07 -6.70
N TYR A 299 32.62 0.55 -5.58
CA TYR A 299 32.74 1.94 -5.16
C TYR A 299 34.13 2.16 -4.57
N ARG A 300 35.08 2.55 -5.40
CA ARG A 300 36.31 3.22 -4.94
C ARG A 300 36.07 4.72 -4.93
N GLU A 301 36.44 5.35 -3.82
CA GLU A 301 36.53 6.81 -3.65
C GLU A 301 37.36 7.47 -4.77
#